data_AF-A0A4Q5WA20-F1
#
_entry.id   AF-A0A4Q5WA20-F1
#
_cell.length_a   1.000
_cell.length_b   1.000
_cell.length_c   1.000
_cell.angle_alpha   90.00
_cell.angle_beta   90.00
_cell.angle_gamma   90.00
#
_symmetry.space_group_name_H-M   'P 1'
#
loop_
_entity.id
_entity.type
_entity.pdbx_description
1 polymer ?
#
loop_
_entity_poly.entity_id
_entity_poly.type
_entity_poly.pdbx_seq_one_letter_code
_entity_poly.pdbx_strand_id
1 'polypeptide(L)' 'MKTEKEKMLSGELYNALDPQLLEERLAARLLLKALNDSREDEPAGRAAILEK' A
#
# COMPACT_ATOMS: atom_id res chain seq x y z
N MET A 1 -10.16 -10.34 -19.35
CA MET A 1 -10.97 -9.30 -18.68
C MET A 1 -10.05 -8.61 -17.69
N LYS A 2 -10.10 -7.28 -17.58
CA LYS A 2 -9.25 -6.55 -16.64
C LYS A 2 -9.62 -6.89 -15.20
N THR A 3 -8.64 -7.00 -14.31
CA THR A 3 -8.86 -7.06 -12.86
C THR A 3 -9.38 -5.72 -12.34
N GLU A 4 -9.94 -5.71 -11.13
CA GLU A 4 -10.37 -4.45 -10.50
C GLU A 4 -9.17 -3.51 -10.25
N LYS A 5 -7.98 -4.07 -9.99
CA LYS A 5 -6.74 -3.31 -9.90
C LYS A 5 -6.33 -2.68 -11.22
N GLU A 6 -6.39 -3.42 -12.32
CA GLU A 6 -6.07 -2.88 -13.65
C GLU A 6 -7.03 -1.75 -14.04
N LYS A 7 -8.32 -1.87 -13.73
CA LYS A 7 -9.32 -0.81 -13.93
C LYS A 7 -9.03 0.42 -13.08
N MET A 8 -8.72 0.23 -11.79
CA MET A 8 -8.33 1.31 -10.89
C MET A 8 -7.14 2.10 -11.44
N LEU A 9 -6.10 1.40 -11.93
CA LEU A 9 -4.89 2.02 -12.46
C LEU A 9 -5.09 2.69 -13.83
N SER A 10 -6.04 2.21 -14.64
CA SER A 10 -6.39 2.84 -15.92
C SER A 10 -7.45 3.94 -15.81
N GLY A 11 -7.94 4.25 -14.60
CA GLY A 11 -8.97 5.26 -14.37
C GLY A 11 -10.39 4.83 -14.76
N GLU A 12 -10.62 3.53 -14.97
CA GLU A 12 -11.95 2.96 -15.19
C GLU A 12 -12.70 2.80 -13.87
N LEU A 13 -14.04 2.73 -13.94
CA LEU A 13 -14.84 2.34 -12.77
C LEU A 13 -14.42 0.96 -12.28
N TYR A 14 -14.17 0.85 -10.98
CA TYR A 14 -13.73 -0.38 -10.32
C TYR A 14 -14.44 -0.56 -8.98
N ASN A 15 -14.54 -1.80 -8.52
CA ASN A 15 -15.03 -2.13 -7.19
C ASN A 15 -13.90 -1.97 -6.17
N ALA A 16 -13.95 -0.91 -5.37
CA ALA A 16 -12.99 -0.72 -4.30
C ALA A 16 -13.01 -1.85 -3.25
N LEU A 17 -14.08 -2.62 -3.10
CA LEU A 17 -14.16 -3.76 -2.16
C LEU A 17 -13.60 -5.07 -2.72
N ASP A 18 -12.96 -5.04 -3.89
CA ASP A 18 -12.26 -6.20 -4.44
C ASP A 18 -11.24 -6.79 -3.43
N PRO A 19 -11.16 -8.14 -3.28
CA PRO A 19 -10.26 -8.79 -2.34
C PRO A 19 -8.77 -8.45 -2.52
N GLN A 20 -8.28 -8.34 -3.76
CA GLN A 20 -6.89 -7.97 -4.03
C GLN A 20 -6.63 -6.54 -3.54
N LEU A 21 -7.54 -5.61 -3.83
CA LEU A 21 -7.41 -4.23 -3.36
C LEU A 21 -7.51 -4.12 -1.83
N LEU A 22 -8.30 -4.97 -1.17
CA LEU A 22 -8.38 -5.02 0.29
C LEU A 22 -7.05 -5.47 0.91
N GLU A 23 -6.47 -6.55 0.39
CA GLU A 23 -5.19 -7.09 0.85
C GLU A 23 -4.05 -6.08 0.67
N GLU A 24 -3.94 -5.50 -0.53
CA GLU A 24 -2.88 -4.53 -0.84
C GLU A 24 -3.01 -3.25 0.01
N ARG A 25 -4.23 -2.80 0.28
CA ARG A 25 -4.44 -1.67 1.20
C ARG A 25 -4.11 -2.01 2.65
N LEU A 26 -4.33 -3.24 3.10
CA LEU A 26 -3.90 -3.66 4.44
C LEU A 26 -2.37 -3.64 4.53
N ALA A 27 -1.68 -4.21 3.54
CA ALA A 27 -0.23 -4.20 3.47
C ALA A 27 0.34 -2.77 3.49
N ALA A 28 -0.22 -1.87 2.67
CA ALA A 28 0.18 -0.46 2.65
C ALA A 28 -0.03 0.24 4.01
N ARG A 29 -1.15 -0.03 4.71
CA ARG A 29 -1.41 0.54 6.04
C ARG A 29 -0.46 0.04 7.10
N LEU A 30 -0.03 -1.22 7.03
CA LEU A 30 0.95 -1.78 7.95
C LEU A 30 2.34 -1.15 7.74
N LEU A 31 2.78 -0.94 6.49
CA LEU A 31 4.01 -0.22 6.19
C LEU A 31 3.95 1.24 6.67
N LEU A 32 2.83 1.93 6.40
CA LEU A 32 2.62 3.31 6.86
C LEU A 32 2.67 3.39 8.38
N LYS A 33 2.04 2.44 9.09
CA LYS A 33 2.11 2.37 10.55
C LYS A 33 3.55 2.17 11.03
N ALA A 34 4.28 1.22 10.44
CA ALA A 34 5.68 0.99 10.80
C ALA A 34 6.55 2.25 10.60
N LEU A 35 6.33 2.97 9.50
CA LEU A 35 7.03 4.23 9.23
C LEU A 35 6.67 5.30 10.25
N ASN A 36 5.39 5.46 10.60
CA ASN A 36 4.93 6.45 11.57
C ASN A 36 5.41 6.15 13.00
N ASP A 37 5.53 4.87 13.36
CA ASP A 37 5.97 4.43 14.67
C ASP A 37 7.52 4.38 14.80
N SER A 38 8.25 4.47 13.69
CA SER A 38 9.72 4.45 13.68
C SER A 38 10.33 5.74 14.23
N ARG A 39 11.53 5.63 14.81
CA ARG A 39 12.23 6.79 15.39
C ARG A 39 12.80 7.70 14.31
N GLU A 40 12.78 9.00 14.57
CA GLU A 40 13.32 10.01 13.65
C GLU A 40 14.85 9.95 13.51
N ASP A 41 15.55 9.46 14.54
CA ASP A 41 17.02 9.31 14.55
C ASP A 41 17.51 7.98 13.93
N GLU A 42 16.61 7.20 13.32
CA GLU A 42 16.92 5.94 12.63
C GLU A 42 16.64 6.02 11.11
N PRO A 43 17.35 6.88 10.36
CA PRO A 43 17.04 7.14 8.95
C PRO A 43 17.17 5.89 8.05
N ALA A 44 18.11 4.99 8.36
CA ALA A 44 18.28 3.74 7.62
C ALA A 44 17.09 2.78 7.82
N GLY A 45 16.55 2.70 9.05
CA GLY A 45 15.36 1.90 9.34
C GLY A 45 14.12 2.44 8.63
N ARG A 46 13.98 3.77 8.56
CA ARG A 46 12.91 4.45 7.83
C ARG A 46 12.97 4.17 6.32
N ALA A 47 14.16 4.27 5.72
CA ALA A 47 14.37 3.99 4.30
C ALA A 47 14.00 2.54 3.95
N ALA A 48 14.39 1.57 4.78
CA ALA A 48 14.09 0.16 4.56
C ALA A 48 12.57 -0.16 4.53
N ILE A 49 11.74 0.63 5.22
CA ILE A 49 10.27 0.47 5.18
C ILE A 49 9.70 0.96 3.83
N LEU A 50 10.30 1.99 3.24
CA LEU A 50 9.87 2.58 1.97
C LEU A 50 10.29 1.77 0.74
N GLU A 51 11.30 0.92 0.88
CA GLU A 51 11.84 0.06 -0.21
C GLU A 51 11.16 -1.33 -0.28
N LYS A 52 10.20 -1.62 0.59
CA LYS A 52 9.39 -2.86 0.56
C LYS A 52 8.32 -2.83 -0.52
#